data_AF-X1MNX3-F1
#
_entry.id   AF-X1MNX3-F1
#
_cell.length_a   1.000
_cell.length_b   1.000
_cell.length_c   1.000
_cell.angle_alpha   90.00
_cell.angle_beta   90.00
_cell.angle_gamma   90.00
#
_symmetry.space_group_name_H-M   'P 1'
#
loop_
_entity.id
_entity.type
_entity.pdbx_description
1 polymer ?
#
loop_
_entity_poly.entity_id
_entity_poly.type
_entity_poly.pdbx_seq_one_letter_code
_entity_poly.pdbx_strand_id
1 'polypeptide(L)'
;AQKCFQKVVNYYGDAYCDIKTDAEYYSALCAIEMFNKDADYLITKFIAEHPESPKVKFANFQMGKSQYRKKRYKKAIIWLEKVDTYNLSNEQLAEYYFKLGYSYFIRKDYEKAGKAFYEIKNADTKYSAPASYYYSHIAYINKNYQTALEGFQKLTENENFAPVVPYYIAQIYYFQKKYEKIIDYLPPLLDSATTKRKPEIARIIGVAYYYTSKYKEAVPYLEIYKNKSKFYTREDSYQLAYAYYRTQNYEKADTAFQKVTGKNDSLAQNAYYHLA
;
A
#
# COMPACT_ATOMS: atom_id res chain seq x y z
N ALA A 1 18.94 -12.41 30.76
CA ALA A 1 19.75 -11.31 30.19
C ALA A 1 19.59 -10.00 30.98
N GLN A 2 18.43 -9.34 30.97
CA GLN A 2 18.24 -8.03 31.62
C GLN A 2 18.74 -7.94 33.08
N LYS A 3 18.34 -8.91 33.93
CA LYS A 3 18.80 -8.97 35.34
C LYS A 3 20.33 -9.05 35.48
N CYS A 4 21.03 -9.66 34.52
CA CYS A 4 22.49 -9.74 34.54
C CYS A 4 23.11 -8.38 34.24
N PHE A 5 22.60 -7.65 33.23
CA PHE A 5 23.04 -6.28 32.97
C PHE A 5 22.76 -5.37 34.16
N GLN A 6 21.58 -5.47 34.79
CA GLN A 6 21.27 -4.69 35.99
C GLN A 6 22.24 -4.96 37.16
N LYS A 7 22.70 -6.22 37.33
CA LYS A 7 23.73 -6.54 38.32
C LYS A 7 25.06 -5.84 38.01
N VAL A 8 25.45 -5.76 36.74
CA VAL A 8 26.65 -5.01 36.32
C VAL A 8 26.50 -3.52 36.61
N VAL A 9 25.35 -2.93 36.29
CA VAL A 9 25.06 -1.52 36.60
C VAL A 9 25.15 -1.25 38.10
N ASN A 10 24.56 -2.12 38.93
CA ASN A 10 24.60 -1.97 40.38
C ASN A 10 26.00 -2.18 40.98
N TYR A 11 26.83 -3.04 40.37
CA TYR A 11 28.19 -3.30 40.83
C TYR A 11 29.09 -2.07 40.66
N TYR A 12 28.95 -1.35 39.54
CA TYR A 12 29.76 -0.15 39.28
C TYR A 12 29.22 1.13 39.95
N GLY A 13 27.97 1.14 40.43
CA GLY A 13 27.40 2.26 41.18
C GLY A 13 27.49 3.58 40.42
N ASP A 14 28.00 4.64 41.04
CA ASP A 14 28.13 5.97 40.43
C ASP A 14 29.41 6.15 39.58
N ALA A 15 30.27 5.14 39.49
CA ALA A 15 31.50 5.24 38.72
C ALA A 15 31.21 5.29 37.21
N TYR A 16 31.87 6.21 36.49
CA TYR A 16 31.88 6.21 35.03
C TYR A 16 32.77 5.08 34.52
N CYS A 17 32.22 4.19 33.70
CA CYS A 17 32.94 3.10 33.07
C CYS A 17 32.17 2.65 31.82
N ASP A 18 32.87 2.43 30.71
CA ASP A 18 32.25 1.99 29.44
C ASP A 18 31.46 0.68 29.60
N ILE A 19 31.90 -0.22 30.49
CA ILE A 19 31.20 -1.48 30.80
C ILE A 19 29.83 -1.20 31.42
N LYS A 20 29.73 -0.20 32.30
CA LYS A 20 28.47 0.21 32.92
C LYS A 20 27.54 0.83 31.87
N THR A 21 28.06 1.76 31.07
CA THR A 21 27.32 2.42 29.98
C THR A 21 26.74 1.39 28.99
N ASP A 22 27.55 0.40 28.59
CA ASP A 22 27.08 -0.69 27.72
C ASP A 22 26.02 -1.55 28.43
N ALA A 23 26.18 -1.86 29.72
CA ALA A 23 25.19 -2.60 30.49
C ALA A 23 23.86 -1.84 30.63
N GLU A 24 23.87 -0.52 30.80
CA GLU A 24 22.66 0.32 30.83
C GLU A 24 21.94 0.28 29.49
N TYR A 25 22.67 0.44 28.38
CA TYR A 25 22.12 0.30 27.04
C TYR A 25 21.49 -1.08 26.80
N TYR A 26 22.20 -2.18 27.10
CA TYR A 26 21.68 -3.52 26.88
C TYR A 26 20.54 -3.89 27.84
N SER A 27 20.53 -3.35 29.07
CA SER A 27 19.40 -3.47 29.99
C SER A 27 18.15 -2.81 29.40
N ALA A 28 18.28 -1.59 28.86
CA ALA A 28 17.19 -0.88 28.18
C ALA A 28 16.72 -1.63 26.93
N LEU A 29 17.64 -2.20 26.14
CA LEU A 29 17.30 -2.99 24.95
C LEU A 29 16.54 -4.26 25.32
N CYS A 30 16.94 -4.97 26.38
CA CYS A 30 16.19 -6.10 26.89
C CYS A 30 14.77 -5.69 27.30
N ALA A 31 14.62 -4.53 27.96
CA ALA A 31 13.31 -4.02 28.34
C ALA A 31 12.41 -3.76 27.12
N ILE A 32 12.98 -3.21 26.04
CA ILE A 32 12.26 -2.99 24.77
C ILE A 32 11.79 -4.32 24.18
N GLU A 33 12.66 -5.33 24.11
CA GLU A 33 12.30 -6.63 23.53
C GLU A 33 11.31 -7.43 24.38
N MET A 34 11.36 -7.25 25.71
CA MET A 34 10.40 -7.82 26.66
C MET A 34 9.08 -7.02 26.75
N PHE A 35 8.96 -5.91 26.02
CA PHE A 35 7.81 -5.00 26.07
C PHE A 35 7.51 -4.45 27.47
N ASN A 36 8.52 -4.25 28.30
CA ASN A 36 8.32 -3.71 29.64
C ASN A 36 7.76 -2.28 29.57
N LYS A 37 6.95 -1.91 30.56
CA LYS A 37 6.30 -0.58 30.63
C LYS A 37 7.31 0.56 30.76
N ASP A 38 8.44 0.32 31.41
CA ASP A 38 9.53 1.25 31.66
C ASP A 38 10.57 1.29 30.54
N ALA A 39 10.45 0.46 29.49
CA ALA A 39 11.42 0.38 28.41
C ALA A 39 11.69 1.72 27.72
N ASP A 40 10.63 2.51 27.50
CA ASP A 40 10.73 3.84 26.91
C ASP A 40 11.53 4.78 27.83
N TYR A 41 11.33 4.69 29.15
CA TYR A 41 12.06 5.50 30.14
C TYR A 41 13.54 5.11 30.18
N LEU A 42 13.84 3.80 30.28
CA LEU A 42 15.21 3.29 30.38
C LEU A 42 16.07 3.70 29.19
N ILE A 43 15.55 3.60 27.96
CA ILE A 43 16.31 3.99 26.78
C ILE A 43 16.46 5.52 26.68
N THR A 44 15.45 6.31 27.08
CA THR A 44 15.62 7.77 27.11
C THR A 44 16.56 8.25 28.20
N LYS A 45 16.57 7.57 29.35
CA LYS A 45 17.49 7.84 30.45
C LYS A 45 18.92 7.61 29.99
N PHE A 46 19.18 6.46 29.38
CA PHE A 46 20.48 6.15 28.76
C PHE A 46 20.96 7.23 27.78
N ILE A 47 20.09 7.68 26.86
CA ILE A 47 20.44 8.72 25.87
C ILE A 47 20.75 10.06 26.55
N ALA A 48 20.04 10.40 27.63
CA ALA A 48 20.23 11.67 28.35
C ALA A 48 21.49 11.67 29.23
N GLU A 49 21.83 10.52 29.83
CA GLU A 49 22.96 10.39 30.75
C GLU A 49 24.29 10.10 30.02
N HIS A 50 24.24 9.56 28.79
CA HIS A 50 25.44 9.22 28.01
C HIS A 50 25.38 9.75 26.55
N PRO A 51 25.16 11.06 26.33
CA PRO A 51 24.95 11.62 24.99
C PRO A 51 26.14 11.40 24.03
N GLU A 52 27.35 11.27 24.56
CA GLU A 52 28.60 11.01 23.82
C GLU A 52 28.80 9.53 23.46
N SER A 53 28.03 8.61 24.04
CA SER A 53 28.20 7.19 23.80
C SER A 53 27.90 6.82 22.34
N PRO A 54 28.73 6.00 21.68
CA PRO A 54 28.44 5.52 20.33
C PRO A 54 27.13 4.71 20.26
N LYS A 55 26.65 4.19 21.40
CA LYS A 55 25.38 3.47 21.50
C LYS A 55 24.16 4.37 21.36
N VAL A 56 24.26 5.69 21.57
CA VAL A 56 23.13 6.62 21.42
C VAL A 56 22.53 6.56 20.01
N LYS A 57 23.38 6.44 18.99
CA LYS A 57 22.96 6.30 17.59
C LYS A 57 22.06 5.07 17.41
N PHE A 58 22.45 3.94 17.99
CA PHE A 58 21.66 2.70 17.98
C PHE A 58 20.42 2.80 18.87
N ALA A 59 20.51 3.48 20.02
CA ALA A 59 19.40 3.70 20.94
C ALA A 59 18.24 4.46 20.27
N ASN A 60 18.55 5.50 19.48
CA ASN A 60 17.54 6.22 18.67
C ASN A 60 16.81 5.26 17.72
N PHE A 61 17.54 4.39 17.04
CA PHE A 61 16.95 3.42 16.12
C PHE A 61 16.05 2.41 16.85
N GLN A 62 16.52 1.84 17.97
CA GLN A 62 15.73 0.89 18.77
C GLN A 62 14.47 1.54 19.34
N MET A 63 14.57 2.78 19.81
CA MET A 63 13.41 3.55 20.26
C MET A 63 12.42 3.80 19.12
N GLY A 64 12.89 4.21 17.94
CA GLY A 64 12.07 4.37 16.75
C GLY A 64 11.33 3.08 16.37
N LYS A 65 12.04 1.94 16.37
CA LYS A 65 11.46 0.60 16.13
C LYS A 65 10.41 0.23 17.17
N SER A 66 10.66 0.51 18.45
CA SER A 66 9.71 0.27 19.55
C SER A 66 8.41 1.08 19.35
N GLN A 67 8.52 2.38 19.08
CA GLN A 67 7.36 3.23 18.84
C GLN A 67 6.59 2.81 17.58
N TYR A 68 7.29 2.37 16.53
CA TYR A 68 6.70 1.79 15.33
C TYR A 68 5.89 0.52 15.65
N ARG A 69 6.45 -0.43 16.42
CA ARG A 69 5.76 -1.65 16.86
C ARG A 69 4.50 -1.33 17.67
N LYS A 70 4.56 -0.28 18.50
CA LYS A 70 3.43 0.26 19.27
C LYS A 70 2.43 1.08 18.42
N LYS A 71 2.61 1.16 17.09
CA LYS A 71 1.81 1.95 16.14
C LYS A 71 1.77 3.46 16.44
N ARG A 72 2.73 3.98 17.21
CA ARG A 72 2.85 5.39 17.56
C ARG A 72 3.67 6.12 16.49
N TYR A 73 3.16 6.14 15.25
CA TYR A 73 3.92 6.57 14.07
C TYR A 73 4.51 7.99 14.19
N LYS A 74 3.79 8.94 14.83
CA LYS A 74 4.33 10.28 15.09
C LYS A 74 5.60 10.24 15.97
N LYS A 75 5.61 9.42 17.03
CA LYS A 75 6.80 9.26 17.88
C LYS A 75 7.89 8.47 17.18
N ALA A 76 7.53 7.47 16.38
CA ALA A 76 8.48 6.70 15.59
C ALA A 76 9.30 7.60 14.67
N ILE A 77 8.64 8.52 13.94
CA ILE A 77 9.31 9.51 13.08
C ILE A 77 10.32 10.34 13.86
N ILE A 78 9.92 10.94 14.99
CA ILE A 78 10.80 11.79 15.82
C ILE A 78 12.10 11.07 16.23
N TRP A 79 12.03 9.77 16.53
CA TRP A 79 13.21 9.00 16.91
C TRP A 79 14.01 8.50 15.72
N LEU A 80 13.33 8.07 14.65
CA LEU A 80 13.97 7.60 13.43
C LEU A 80 14.75 8.75 12.74
N GLU A 81 14.23 9.98 12.71
CA GLU A 81 14.94 11.12 12.12
C GLU A 81 16.24 11.49 12.84
N LYS A 82 16.49 10.96 14.05
CA LYS A 82 17.75 11.13 14.79
C LYS A 82 18.76 10.02 14.52
N VAL A 83 18.43 9.05 13.67
CA VAL A 83 19.30 7.91 13.37
C VAL A 83 20.34 8.34 12.34
N ASP A 84 21.61 8.11 12.69
CA ASP A 84 22.72 8.23 11.76
C ASP A 84 22.80 6.96 10.90
N THR A 85 22.45 7.10 9.62
CA THR A 85 22.34 5.98 8.67
C THR A 85 23.68 5.41 8.24
N TYR A 86 24.80 6.14 8.41
CA TYR A 86 26.12 5.70 7.92
C TYR A 86 26.68 4.48 8.67
N ASN A 87 26.16 4.20 9.87
CA ASN A 87 26.61 3.08 10.71
C ASN A 87 25.69 1.86 10.66
N LEU A 88 24.67 1.86 9.79
CA LEU A 88 23.72 0.77 9.67
C LEU A 88 24.19 -0.26 8.63
N SER A 89 23.99 -1.54 8.93
CA SER A 89 24.11 -2.59 7.90
C SER A 89 23.04 -2.39 6.81
N ASN A 90 23.20 -3.05 5.67
CA ASN A 90 22.20 -3.00 4.58
C ASN A 90 20.80 -3.40 5.05
N GLU A 91 20.68 -4.45 5.88
CA GLU A 91 19.40 -4.90 6.43
C GLU A 91 18.80 -3.89 7.42
N GLN A 92 19.64 -3.27 8.24
CA GLN A 92 19.22 -2.26 9.21
C GLN A 92 18.80 -0.97 8.51
N LEU A 93 19.53 -0.57 7.47
CA LEU A 93 19.20 0.59 6.63
C LEU A 93 17.87 0.36 5.91
N ALA A 94 17.66 -0.85 5.39
CA ALA A 94 16.38 -1.23 4.78
C ALA A 94 15.23 -1.21 5.80
N GLU A 95 15.43 -1.75 6.99
CA GLU A 95 14.45 -1.70 8.08
C GLU A 95 14.13 -0.25 8.50
N TYR A 96 15.17 0.57 8.62
CA TYR A 96 15.07 1.99 8.98
C TYR A 96 14.18 2.75 8.00
N TYR A 97 14.54 2.74 6.72
CA TYR A 97 13.80 3.46 5.69
C TYR A 97 12.38 2.90 5.53
N PHE A 98 12.19 1.58 5.64
CA PHE A 98 10.86 1.01 5.58
C PHE A 98 9.97 1.50 6.72
N LYS A 99 10.45 1.48 7.96
CA LYS A 99 9.66 1.94 9.12
C LYS A 99 9.41 3.43 9.08
N LEU A 100 10.39 4.22 8.65
CA LEU A 100 10.25 5.67 8.50
C LEU A 100 9.22 5.99 7.40
N GLY A 101 9.39 5.39 6.21
CA GLY A 101 8.49 5.56 5.07
C GLY A 101 7.07 5.13 5.38
N TYR A 102 6.88 3.99 6.03
CA TYR A 102 5.55 3.52 6.45
C TYR A 102 4.92 4.44 7.51
N SER A 103 5.71 4.95 8.46
CA SER A 103 5.21 5.90 9.45
C SER A 103 4.73 7.19 8.79
N TYR A 104 5.47 7.69 7.80
CA TYR A 104 5.07 8.83 6.99
C TYR A 104 3.81 8.54 6.14
N PHE A 105 3.74 7.36 5.53
CA PHE A 105 2.60 6.92 4.73
C PHE A 105 1.30 6.90 5.54
N ILE A 106 1.31 6.32 6.74
CA ILE A 106 0.13 6.31 7.63
C ILE A 106 -0.26 7.73 8.05
N ARG A 107 0.73 8.62 8.18
CA ARG A 107 0.53 10.04 8.46
C ARG A 107 0.13 10.88 7.23
N LYS A 108 -0.01 10.24 6.05
CA LYS A 108 -0.35 10.85 4.76
C LYS A 108 0.69 11.86 4.26
N ASP A 109 1.91 11.82 4.79
CA ASP A 109 3.04 12.56 4.25
C ASP A 109 3.66 11.73 3.12
N TYR A 110 2.97 11.73 1.98
CA TYR A 110 3.33 10.88 0.84
C TYR A 110 4.64 11.31 0.18
N GLU A 111 5.03 12.58 0.30
CA GLU A 111 6.29 13.06 -0.24
C GLU A 111 7.47 12.44 0.51
N LYS A 112 7.50 12.55 1.85
CA LYS A 112 8.57 11.94 2.66
C LYS A 112 8.52 10.42 2.64
N ALA A 113 7.31 9.84 2.64
CA ALA A 113 7.15 8.40 2.51
C ALA A 113 7.74 7.88 1.19
N GLY A 114 7.45 8.56 0.07
CA GLY A 114 7.97 8.22 -1.25
C GLY A 114 9.49 8.23 -1.29
N LYS A 115 10.13 9.26 -0.74
CA LYS A 115 11.60 9.35 -0.62
C LYS A 115 12.17 8.16 0.17
N ALA A 116 11.62 7.88 1.35
CA ALA A 116 12.11 6.77 2.17
C ALA A 116 11.95 5.40 1.49
N PHE A 117 10.83 5.14 0.81
CA PHE A 117 10.66 3.88 0.08
C PHE A 117 11.55 3.79 -1.16
N TYR A 118 11.83 4.92 -1.82
CA TYR A 118 12.72 4.97 -2.99
C TYR A 118 14.12 4.45 -2.68
N GLU A 119 14.66 4.78 -1.50
CA GLU A 119 15.99 4.34 -1.05
C GLU A 119 16.16 2.81 -1.02
N ILE A 120 15.07 2.07 -0.84
CA ILE A 120 15.14 0.62 -0.54
C ILE A 120 14.33 -0.25 -1.52
N LYS A 121 13.56 0.35 -2.44
CA LYS A 121 12.70 -0.41 -3.36
C LYS A 121 13.45 -1.39 -4.26
N ASN A 122 14.72 -1.11 -4.54
CA ASN A 122 15.62 -1.92 -5.38
C ASN A 122 16.71 -2.65 -4.57
N ALA A 123 16.69 -2.59 -3.25
CA ALA A 123 17.68 -3.30 -2.42
C ALA A 123 17.43 -4.82 -2.47
N ASP A 124 18.40 -5.64 -2.08
CA ASP A 124 18.20 -7.09 -1.93
C ASP A 124 17.87 -7.42 -0.47
N THR A 125 16.64 -7.11 -0.05
CA THR A 125 16.19 -7.32 1.34
C THR A 125 14.72 -7.70 1.39
N LYS A 126 14.27 -8.23 2.54
CA LYS A 126 12.85 -8.51 2.80
C LYS A 126 11.94 -7.26 2.74
N TYR A 127 12.50 -6.05 2.76
CA TYR A 127 11.72 -4.80 2.72
C TYR A 127 11.52 -4.26 1.31
N SER A 128 12.23 -4.79 0.31
CA SER A 128 12.27 -4.23 -1.04
C SER A 128 10.95 -4.36 -1.79
N ALA A 129 10.32 -5.55 -1.75
CA ALA A 129 9.01 -5.75 -2.35
C ALA A 129 7.91 -4.90 -1.66
N PRO A 130 7.79 -4.87 -0.31
CA PRO A 130 6.91 -3.93 0.37
C PRO A 130 7.17 -2.46 0.05
N ALA A 131 8.44 -2.03 -0.01
CA ALA A 131 8.78 -0.66 -0.35
C ALA A 131 8.40 -0.32 -1.80
N SER A 132 8.68 -1.21 -2.75
CA SER A 132 8.22 -1.09 -4.13
C SER A 132 6.70 -0.95 -4.21
N TYR A 133 5.95 -1.72 -3.42
CA TYR A 133 4.49 -1.62 -3.37
C TYR A 133 4.04 -0.24 -2.88
N TYR A 134 4.53 0.23 -1.73
CA TYR A 134 4.12 1.53 -1.19
C TYR A 134 4.57 2.69 -2.09
N TYR A 135 5.78 2.63 -2.65
CA TYR A 135 6.26 3.63 -3.61
C TYR A 135 5.35 3.71 -4.85
N SER A 136 4.99 2.55 -5.42
CA SER A 136 4.09 2.47 -6.58
C SER A 136 2.69 2.95 -6.24
N HIS A 137 2.20 2.65 -5.04
CA HIS A 137 0.90 3.11 -4.56
C HIS A 137 0.88 4.63 -4.32
N ILE A 138 1.95 5.22 -3.79
CA ILE A 138 2.10 6.68 -3.69
C ILE A 138 2.12 7.30 -5.09
N ALA A 139 2.87 6.74 -6.03
CA ALA A 139 2.87 7.19 -7.42
C ALA A 139 1.47 7.12 -8.04
N TYR A 140 0.70 6.06 -7.76
CA TYR A 140 -0.68 5.91 -8.21
C TYR A 140 -1.59 7.01 -7.63
N ILE A 141 -1.51 7.29 -6.32
CA ILE A 141 -2.27 8.37 -5.67
C ILE A 141 -1.95 9.72 -6.32
N ASN A 142 -0.67 9.96 -6.60
CA ASN A 142 -0.19 11.19 -7.24
C ASN A 142 -0.43 11.23 -8.75
N LYS A 143 -1.15 10.25 -9.32
CA LYS A 143 -1.43 10.12 -10.76
C LYS A 143 -0.20 9.96 -11.65
N ASN A 144 0.95 9.62 -11.06
CA ASN A 144 2.17 9.23 -11.76
C ASN A 144 2.04 7.78 -12.25
N TYR A 145 1.09 7.56 -13.15
CA TYR A 145 0.61 6.24 -13.51
C TYR A 145 1.68 5.35 -14.16
N GLN A 146 2.60 5.92 -14.94
CA GLN A 146 3.66 5.15 -15.57
C GLN A 146 4.63 4.58 -14.53
N THR A 147 5.08 5.40 -13.57
CA THR A 147 5.92 4.95 -12.44
C THR A 147 5.20 3.91 -11.58
N ALA A 148 3.92 4.13 -11.30
CA ALA A 148 3.12 3.17 -10.55
C ALA A 148 3.00 1.82 -11.27
N LEU A 149 2.77 1.85 -12.59
CA LEU A 149 2.63 0.67 -13.42
C LEU A 149 3.91 -0.18 -13.40
N GLU A 150 5.06 0.44 -13.65
CA GLU A 150 6.35 -0.25 -13.66
C GLU A 150 6.66 -0.92 -12.33
N GLY A 151 6.39 -0.23 -11.22
CA GLY A 151 6.62 -0.79 -9.89
C GLY A 151 5.63 -1.91 -9.52
N PHE A 152 4.35 -1.80 -9.91
CA PHE A 152 3.39 -2.88 -9.70
C PHE A 152 3.66 -4.10 -10.58
N GLN A 153 4.12 -3.92 -11.82
CA GLN A 153 4.49 -5.02 -12.71
C GLN A 153 5.61 -5.88 -12.13
N LYS A 154 6.58 -5.29 -11.43
CA LYS A 154 7.65 -6.04 -10.74
C LYS A 154 7.15 -6.91 -9.58
N LEU A 155 5.90 -6.72 -9.15
CA LEU A 155 5.31 -7.40 -8.00
C LEU A 155 4.26 -8.44 -8.39
N THR A 156 4.04 -8.69 -9.69
CA THR A 156 3.02 -9.64 -10.16
C THR A 156 3.32 -11.09 -9.82
N GLU A 157 4.59 -11.42 -9.60
CA GLU A 157 5.04 -12.77 -9.21
C GLU A 157 5.36 -12.87 -7.70
N ASN A 158 5.27 -11.77 -6.95
CA ASN A 158 5.53 -11.79 -5.52
C ASN A 158 4.32 -12.35 -4.76
N GLU A 159 4.49 -13.44 -4.01
CA GLU A 159 3.40 -14.13 -3.30
C GLU A 159 2.49 -13.22 -2.46
N ASN A 160 3.06 -12.20 -1.81
CA ASN A 160 2.31 -11.29 -0.95
C ASN A 160 1.53 -10.23 -1.73
N PHE A 161 1.98 -9.89 -2.95
CA PHE A 161 1.45 -8.77 -3.73
C PHE A 161 0.71 -9.18 -5.00
N ALA A 162 1.00 -10.36 -5.56
CA ALA A 162 0.36 -10.93 -6.73
C ALA A 162 -1.19 -10.93 -6.65
N PRO A 163 -1.83 -11.20 -5.49
CA PRO A 163 -3.29 -11.12 -5.39
C PRO A 163 -3.86 -9.70 -5.44
N VAL A 164 -3.04 -8.67 -5.20
CA VAL A 164 -3.52 -7.29 -5.03
C VAL A 164 -3.10 -6.33 -6.15
N VAL A 165 -1.94 -6.53 -6.77
CA VAL A 165 -1.40 -5.61 -7.79
C VAL A 165 -2.14 -5.61 -9.13
N PRO A 166 -2.75 -6.70 -9.63
CA PRO A 166 -3.44 -6.70 -10.92
C PRO A 166 -4.57 -5.66 -10.98
N TYR A 167 -5.23 -5.44 -9.85
CA TYR A 167 -6.27 -4.42 -9.71
C TYR A 167 -5.73 -3.01 -9.99
N TYR A 168 -4.57 -2.65 -9.43
CA TYR A 168 -3.98 -1.33 -9.66
C TYR A 168 -3.49 -1.19 -11.10
N ILE A 169 -2.86 -2.23 -11.66
CA ILE A 169 -2.43 -2.27 -13.06
C ILE A 169 -3.61 -2.04 -14.00
N ALA A 170 -4.73 -2.74 -13.77
CA ALA A 170 -5.96 -2.59 -14.53
C ALA A 170 -6.51 -1.16 -14.48
N GLN A 171 -6.58 -0.57 -13.29
CA GLN A 171 -7.02 0.82 -13.13
C GLN A 171 -6.07 1.80 -13.83
N ILE A 172 -4.77 1.58 -13.76
CA ILE A 172 -3.78 2.41 -14.46
C ILE A 172 -4.00 2.35 -15.97
N TYR A 173 -4.12 1.14 -16.54
CA TYR A 173 -4.42 1.00 -17.97
C TYR A 173 -5.75 1.66 -18.34
N TYR A 174 -6.75 1.57 -17.47
CA TYR A 174 -8.02 2.25 -17.67
C TYR A 174 -7.86 3.77 -17.72
N PHE A 175 -7.13 4.37 -16.77
CA PHE A 175 -6.85 5.81 -16.77
C PHE A 175 -6.01 6.26 -17.97
N GLN A 176 -5.12 5.38 -18.46
CA GLN A 176 -4.33 5.61 -19.67
C GLN A 176 -5.11 5.29 -20.97
N LYS A 177 -6.38 4.88 -20.88
CA LYS A 177 -7.22 4.42 -22.01
C LYS A 177 -6.60 3.27 -22.82
N LYS A 178 -5.70 2.49 -22.22
CA LYS A 178 -5.05 1.32 -22.82
C LYS A 178 -5.95 0.09 -22.66
N TYR A 179 -7.13 0.13 -23.26
CA TYR A 179 -8.16 -0.90 -23.07
C TYR A 179 -7.73 -2.28 -23.58
N GLU A 180 -6.99 -2.36 -24.69
CA GLU A 180 -6.46 -3.65 -25.18
C GLU A 180 -5.53 -4.31 -24.15
N LYS A 181 -4.69 -3.53 -23.44
CA LYS A 181 -3.85 -4.07 -22.37
C LYS A 181 -4.65 -4.63 -21.19
N ILE A 182 -5.83 -4.08 -20.91
CA ILE A 182 -6.73 -4.63 -19.89
C ILE A 182 -7.27 -5.98 -20.35
N ILE A 183 -7.70 -6.06 -21.60
CA ILE A 183 -8.27 -7.27 -22.22
C ILE A 183 -7.23 -8.40 -22.25
N ASP A 184 -5.97 -8.09 -22.54
CA ASP A 184 -4.91 -9.09 -22.56
C ASP A 184 -4.54 -9.59 -21.16
N TYR A 185 -4.54 -8.68 -20.17
CA TYR A 185 -3.94 -8.93 -18.86
C TYR A 185 -4.92 -9.45 -17.81
N LEU A 186 -6.14 -8.93 -17.78
CA LEU A 186 -7.02 -9.03 -16.62
C LEU A 186 -8.00 -10.21 -16.62
N PRO A 187 -8.56 -10.67 -17.76
CA PRO A 187 -9.49 -11.80 -17.77
C PRO A 187 -8.95 -13.09 -17.11
N PRO A 188 -7.70 -13.53 -17.36
CA PRO A 188 -7.15 -14.73 -16.71
C PRO A 188 -7.07 -14.63 -15.17
N LEU A 189 -7.12 -13.40 -14.64
CA LEU A 189 -6.96 -13.11 -13.22
C LEU A 189 -8.31 -12.92 -12.50
N LEU A 190 -9.44 -12.97 -13.22
CA LEU A 190 -10.77 -12.79 -12.63
C LEU A 190 -11.11 -13.94 -11.67
N ASP A 191 -10.72 -15.17 -12.01
CA ASP A 191 -11.05 -16.35 -11.22
C ASP A 191 -10.27 -16.42 -9.91
N SER A 192 -9.00 -16.00 -9.93
CA SER A 192 -8.12 -15.93 -8.75
C SER A 192 -8.38 -14.70 -7.87
N ALA A 193 -9.15 -13.72 -8.35
CA ALA A 193 -9.46 -12.54 -7.56
C ALA A 193 -10.33 -12.87 -6.34
N THR A 194 -10.08 -12.16 -5.23
CA THR A 194 -10.93 -12.26 -4.03
C THR A 194 -12.39 -11.89 -4.35
N THR A 195 -13.36 -12.54 -3.69
CA THR A 195 -14.80 -12.30 -3.87
C THR A 195 -15.18 -10.82 -3.78
N LYS A 196 -14.49 -10.05 -2.92
CA LYS A 196 -14.71 -8.61 -2.75
C LYS A 196 -14.29 -7.78 -3.97
N ARG A 197 -13.27 -8.21 -4.72
CA ARG A 197 -12.72 -7.49 -5.88
C ARG A 197 -13.29 -7.96 -7.21
N LYS A 198 -13.84 -9.18 -7.28
CA LYS A 198 -14.41 -9.75 -8.51
C LYS A 198 -15.38 -8.80 -9.24
N PRO A 199 -16.34 -8.12 -8.58
CA PRO A 199 -17.26 -7.23 -9.30
C PRO A 199 -16.54 -6.08 -9.99
N GLU A 200 -15.62 -5.41 -9.30
CA GLU A 200 -14.91 -4.25 -9.85
C GLU A 200 -13.92 -4.66 -10.95
N ILE A 201 -13.27 -5.81 -10.81
CA ILE A 201 -12.44 -6.37 -11.88
C ILE A 201 -13.29 -6.69 -13.11
N ALA A 202 -14.45 -7.33 -12.93
CA ALA A 202 -15.38 -7.60 -14.02
C ALA A 202 -15.86 -6.29 -14.68
N ARG A 203 -16.14 -5.24 -13.90
CA ARG A 203 -16.46 -3.91 -14.45
C ARG A 203 -15.34 -3.41 -15.35
N ILE A 204 -14.10 -3.42 -14.89
CA ILE A 204 -12.95 -2.91 -15.68
C ILE A 204 -12.78 -3.71 -16.98
N ILE A 205 -12.93 -5.04 -16.94
CA ILE A 205 -12.87 -5.90 -18.14
C ILE A 205 -14.02 -5.57 -19.10
N GLY A 206 -15.26 -5.56 -18.60
CA GLY A 206 -16.44 -5.30 -19.42
C GLY A 206 -16.41 -3.91 -20.07
N VAL A 207 -15.96 -2.91 -19.34
CA VAL A 207 -15.79 -1.55 -19.85
C VAL A 207 -14.66 -1.48 -20.89
N ALA A 208 -13.57 -2.23 -20.71
CA ALA A 208 -12.50 -2.29 -21.71
C ALA A 208 -12.98 -2.93 -23.02
N TYR A 209 -13.74 -4.02 -22.95
CA TYR A 209 -14.37 -4.62 -24.13
C TYR A 209 -15.40 -3.69 -24.78
N TYR A 210 -16.18 -2.96 -23.99
CA TYR A 210 -17.13 -1.95 -24.48
C TYR A 210 -16.41 -0.87 -25.30
N TYR A 211 -15.34 -0.27 -24.77
CA TYR A 211 -14.60 0.79 -25.47
C TYR A 211 -13.82 0.29 -26.69
N THR A 212 -13.53 -1.01 -26.79
CA THR A 212 -12.93 -1.63 -27.98
C THR A 212 -13.98 -2.22 -28.93
N SER A 213 -15.27 -1.92 -28.72
CA SER A 213 -16.40 -2.40 -29.52
C SER A 213 -16.59 -3.92 -29.56
N LYS A 214 -15.98 -4.65 -28.63
CA LYS A 214 -16.12 -6.09 -28.42
C LYS A 214 -17.33 -6.37 -27.52
N TYR A 215 -18.52 -5.96 -27.99
CA TYR A 215 -19.73 -5.92 -27.15
C TYR A 215 -20.18 -7.30 -26.67
N LYS A 216 -20.00 -8.34 -27.50
CA LYS A 216 -20.37 -9.72 -27.16
C LYS A 216 -19.58 -10.21 -25.95
N GLU A 217 -18.29 -9.89 -25.91
CA GLU A 217 -17.39 -10.20 -24.81
C GLU A 217 -17.64 -9.29 -23.60
N ALA A 218 -18.05 -8.04 -23.80
CA ALA A 218 -18.34 -7.10 -22.71
C ALA A 218 -19.53 -7.54 -21.84
N VAL A 219 -20.61 -8.01 -22.46
CA VAL A 219 -21.88 -8.35 -21.80
C VAL A 219 -21.71 -9.24 -20.55
N PRO A 220 -21.05 -10.41 -20.59
CA PRO A 220 -20.94 -11.28 -19.41
C PRO A 220 -20.25 -10.58 -18.23
N TYR A 221 -19.22 -9.77 -18.46
CA TYR A 221 -18.52 -9.06 -17.39
C TYR A 221 -19.32 -7.91 -16.81
N LEU A 222 -20.03 -7.16 -17.67
CA LEU A 222 -20.93 -6.09 -17.23
C LEU A 222 -22.14 -6.64 -16.45
N GLU A 223 -22.66 -7.82 -16.83
CA GLU A 223 -23.69 -8.55 -16.06
C GLU A 223 -23.17 -8.98 -14.68
N ILE A 224 -21.94 -9.51 -14.59
CA ILE A 224 -21.32 -9.85 -13.30
C ILE A 224 -21.27 -8.61 -12.39
N TYR A 225 -20.87 -7.46 -12.92
CA TYR A 225 -20.82 -6.22 -12.15
C TYR A 225 -22.21 -5.79 -11.68
N LYS A 226 -23.19 -5.73 -12.59
CA LYS A 226 -24.60 -5.39 -12.28
C LYS A 226 -25.17 -6.26 -11.15
N ASN A 227 -24.88 -7.56 -11.16
CA ASN A 227 -25.48 -8.51 -10.23
C ASN A 227 -24.76 -8.55 -8.87
N LYS A 228 -23.47 -8.24 -8.82
CA LYS A 228 -22.64 -8.41 -7.61
C LYS A 228 -22.20 -7.09 -6.96
N SER A 229 -22.32 -5.97 -7.65
CA SER A 229 -21.93 -4.67 -7.11
C SER A 229 -23.03 -4.05 -6.26
N LYS A 230 -22.65 -3.44 -5.14
CA LYS A 230 -23.54 -2.58 -4.35
C LYS A 230 -23.71 -1.19 -4.98
N PHE A 231 -22.82 -0.83 -5.89
CA PHE A 231 -22.80 0.46 -6.58
C PHE A 231 -22.98 0.19 -8.07
N TYR A 232 -24.07 0.68 -8.65
CA TYR A 232 -24.36 0.51 -10.07
C TYR A 232 -24.99 1.82 -10.56
N THR A 233 -24.31 2.49 -11.46
CA THR A 233 -24.66 3.85 -11.90
C THR A 233 -25.52 3.85 -13.16
N ARG A 234 -26.05 5.02 -13.54
CA ARG A 234 -26.77 5.18 -14.81
C ARG A 234 -25.83 4.97 -16.00
N GLU A 235 -24.58 5.36 -15.86
CA GLU A 235 -23.52 5.16 -16.83
C GLU A 235 -23.22 3.67 -17.02
N ASP A 236 -23.13 2.89 -15.93
CA ASP A 236 -22.97 1.43 -16.01
C ASP A 236 -24.19 0.76 -16.66
N SER A 237 -25.40 1.26 -16.37
CA SER A 237 -26.64 0.79 -17.00
C SER A 237 -26.66 1.09 -18.48
N TYR A 238 -26.24 2.28 -18.88
CA TYR A 238 -26.14 2.66 -20.29
C TYR A 238 -25.14 1.79 -21.05
N GLN A 239 -23.94 1.56 -20.49
CA GLN A 239 -22.92 0.74 -21.14
C GLN A 239 -23.41 -0.70 -21.36
N LEU A 240 -24.06 -1.29 -20.35
CA LEU A 240 -24.64 -2.63 -20.50
C LEU A 240 -25.81 -2.64 -21.49
N ALA A 241 -26.70 -1.64 -21.45
CA ALA A 241 -27.83 -1.51 -22.38
C ALA A 241 -27.36 -1.42 -23.84
N TYR A 242 -26.37 -0.55 -24.09
CA TYR A 242 -25.79 -0.38 -25.41
C TYR A 242 -25.05 -1.65 -25.86
N ALA A 243 -24.33 -2.33 -24.96
CA ALA A 243 -23.73 -3.62 -25.28
C ALA A 243 -24.80 -4.66 -25.68
N TYR A 244 -25.92 -4.75 -24.96
CA TYR A 244 -27.04 -5.61 -25.34
C TYR A 244 -27.60 -5.25 -26.72
N TYR A 245 -27.86 -3.97 -26.97
CA TYR A 245 -28.36 -3.46 -28.25
C TYR A 245 -27.45 -3.86 -29.41
N ARG A 246 -26.13 -3.67 -29.26
CA ARG A 246 -25.13 -4.04 -30.27
C ARG A 246 -25.02 -5.54 -30.49
N THR A 247 -25.41 -6.35 -29.50
CA THR A 247 -25.51 -7.81 -29.60
C THR A 247 -26.91 -8.32 -29.94
N GLN A 248 -27.82 -7.42 -30.35
CA GLN A 248 -29.21 -7.73 -30.74
C GLN A 248 -30.07 -8.34 -29.62
N ASN A 249 -29.67 -8.16 -28.35
CA ASN A 249 -30.48 -8.55 -27.20
C ASN A 249 -31.42 -7.40 -26.79
N TYR A 250 -32.38 -7.07 -27.66
CA TYR A 250 -33.19 -5.86 -27.55
C TYR A 250 -34.08 -5.83 -26.30
N GLU A 251 -34.59 -6.97 -25.85
CA GLU A 251 -35.40 -7.07 -24.63
C GLU A 251 -34.61 -6.64 -23.38
N LYS A 252 -33.38 -7.17 -23.24
CA LYS A 252 -32.49 -6.76 -22.14
C LYS A 252 -31.99 -5.32 -22.32
N ALA A 253 -31.78 -4.88 -23.56
CA ALA A 253 -31.37 -3.51 -23.86
C ALA A 253 -32.43 -2.49 -23.43
N ASP A 254 -33.69 -2.69 -23.79
CA ASP A 254 -34.83 -1.85 -23.40
C ASP A 254 -34.91 -1.71 -21.87
N THR A 255 -34.95 -2.85 -21.17
CA THR A 255 -35.00 -2.88 -19.69
C THR A 255 -33.84 -2.10 -19.06
N ALA A 256 -32.64 -2.16 -19.66
CA ALA A 256 -31.45 -1.50 -19.15
C ALA A 256 -31.40 0.01 -19.51
N PHE A 257 -31.88 0.41 -20.70
CA PHE A 257 -31.97 1.81 -21.11
C PHE A 257 -33.03 2.57 -20.32
N GLN A 258 -34.17 1.96 -19.99
CA GLN A 258 -35.19 2.59 -19.14
C GLN A 258 -34.62 3.08 -17.81
N LYS A 259 -33.68 2.33 -17.21
CA LYS A 259 -32.98 2.73 -15.97
C LYS A 259 -32.09 3.96 -16.12
N VAL A 260 -31.79 4.37 -17.35
CA VAL A 260 -30.99 5.57 -17.67
C VAL A 260 -31.88 6.81 -17.82
N THR A 261 -33.13 6.66 -18.27
CA THR A 261 -34.00 7.74 -18.77
C THR A 261 -34.60 8.71 -17.73
N GLY A 262 -34.22 8.63 -16.45
CA GLY A 262 -34.85 9.41 -15.37
C GLY A 262 -34.35 10.86 -15.13
N LYS A 263 -33.51 11.43 -15.99
CA LYS A 263 -33.01 12.82 -15.85
C LYS A 263 -32.93 13.53 -17.21
N ASN A 264 -33.05 14.85 -17.21
CA ASN A 264 -32.82 15.66 -18.41
C ASN A 264 -31.32 15.94 -18.59
N ASP A 265 -30.59 14.97 -19.13
CA ASP A 265 -29.18 15.08 -19.50
C ASP A 265 -28.87 14.35 -20.81
N SER A 266 -27.67 14.58 -21.35
CA SER A 266 -27.23 13.96 -22.61
C SER A 266 -27.22 12.42 -22.54
N LEU A 267 -27.02 11.84 -21.35
CA LEU A 267 -27.03 10.40 -21.17
C LEU A 267 -28.45 9.83 -21.36
N ALA A 268 -29.46 10.49 -20.80
CA ALA A 268 -30.85 10.11 -21.02
C ALA A 268 -31.29 10.33 -22.47
N GLN A 269 -30.88 11.44 -23.11
CA GLN A 269 -31.15 11.68 -24.54
C GLN A 269 -30.61 10.55 -25.41
N ASN A 270 -29.37 10.11 -25.17
CA ASN A 270 -28.79 8.98 -25.88
C ASN A 270 -29.55 7.66 -25.60
N ALA A 271 -30.01 7.45 -24.37
CA ALA A 271 -30.81 6.28 -24.04
C ALA A 271 -32.17 6.30 -24.75
N TYR A 272 -32.85 7.45 -24.80
CA TYR A 272 -34.10 7.61 -25.53
C TYR A 272 -33.94 7.36 -27.04
N TYR A 273 -32.84 7.83 -27.63
CA TYR A 273 -32.54 7.55 -29.04
C TYR A 273 -32.45 6.05 -29.35
N HIS A 274 -31.96 5.24 -28.40
CA HIS A 274 -31.87 3.79 -28.56
C HIS A 274 -33.15 3.02 -28.17
N LEU A 275 -34.10 3.69 -27.53
CA LEU A 275 -35.42 3.15 -27.19
C LEU A 275 -36.48 3.41 -28.25
N ALA A 276 -36.29 4.45 -29.06
CA ALA A 276 -37.16 4.83 -30.19
C ALA A 276 -36.89 3.95 -31.41
#